data_AF-D2HZ55-F1
#
_entry.id   AF-D2HZ55-F1
#
_cell.length_a   1.000
_cell.length_b   1.000
_cell.length_c   1.000
_cell.angle_alpha   90.00
_cell.angle_beta   90.00
_cell.angle_gamma   90.00
#
_symmetry.space_group_name_H-M   'P 1'
#
loop_
_entity.id
_entity.type
_entity.pdbx_description
1 polymer ?
#
loop_
_entity_poly.entity_id
_entity_poly.type
_entity_poly.pdbx_seq_one_letter_code
_entity_poly.pdbx_strand_id
1 'polypeptide(L)'
;DLNTPLSATERSPKQKSNKETRALNDMLDQMDLIDIYRTLHPRTTEYIFFSNAQGTFSRIDHILGHKIGLNRYQKTEIIPCIFTDHSTLKLECNDKEKFGRNSNTWKLRTILLKNDWVNQVIK
;
A
#
# COMPACT_ATOMS: atom_id res chain seq x y z
N ASP A 1 -0.55 6.69 0.16
CA ASP A 1 -0.56 6.67 1.62
C ASP A 1 -1.88 7.25 2.12
N LEU A 2 -2.63 6.50 2.93
CA LEU A 2 -3.90 6.96 3.52
C LEU A 2 -3.68 7.68 4.86
N ASN A 3 -2.46 7.63 5.42
CA ASN A 3 -2.09 8.25 6.69
C ASN A 3 -2.96 7.81 7.89
N THR A 4 -3.74 6.74 7.76
CA THR A 4 -4.66 6.28 8.80
C THR A 4 -4.73 4.76 8.83
N PRO A 5 -4.65 4.12 10.01
CA PRO A 5 -4.90 2.69 10.12
C PRO A 5 -6.34 2.36 9.78
N LEU A 6 -6.58 1.27 9.03
CA LEU A 6 -7.92 0.79 8.69
C LEU A 6 -8.54 -0.05 9.82
N SER A 7 -7.71 -0.61 10.71
CA SER A 7 -8.17 -1.38 11.87
C SER A 7 -7.45 -1.02 13.18
N ALA A 8 -8.09 -1.27 14.31
CA ALA A 8 -7.51 -1.04 15.64
C ALA A 8 -6.22 -1.82 15.91
N THR A 9 -6.06 -2.97 15.25
CA THR A 9 -4.88 -3.84 15.36
C THR A 9 -3.67 -3.32 14.59
N GLU A 10 -3.83 -2.27 13.79
CA GLU A 10 -2.77 -1.68 12.97
C GLU A 10 -2.06 -0.54 13.65
N ARG A 11 -2.36 -0.30 14.93
CA ARG A 11 -1.67 0.68 15.76
C ARG A 11 -1.26 0.05 17.08
N SER A 12 -0.07 0.41 17.55
CA SER A 12 0.41 0.12 18.91
C SER A 12 0.67 1.44 19.66
N PRO A 13 0.00 1.69 20.80
CA PRO A 13 -0.99 0.82 21.43
C PRO A 13 -2.28 0.73 20.61
N LYS A 14 -3.01 -0.37 20.78
CA LYS A 14 -4.30 -0.56 20.10
C LYS A 14 -5.26 0.54 20.51
N GLN A 15 -5.80 1.24 19.53
CA GLN A 15 -6.79 2.29 19.73
C GLN A 15 -8.06 1.95 18.95
N LYS A 16 -9.21 2.34 19.48
CA LYS A 16 -10.50 2.15 18.80
C LYS A 16 -10.51 2.97 17.51
N SER A 17 -11.07 2.41 16.43
CA SER A 17 -11.27 3.17 15.19
C SER A 17 -12.20 4.36 15.42
N ASN A 18 -11.81 5.51 14.88
CA ASN A 18 -12.64 6.72 14.91
C ASN A 18 -13.79 6.63 13.89
N LYS A 19 -14.63 7.66 13.81
CA LYS A 19 -15.81 7.65 12.93
C LYS A 19 -15.41 7.74 11.47
N GLU A 20 -14.33 8.46 11.19
CA GLU A 20 -13.78 8.72 9.86
C GLU A 20 -13.23 7.43 9.24
N THR A 21 -12.44 6.65 9.98
CA THR A 21 -11.95 5.33 9.55
C THR A 21 -13.11 4.35 9.31
N ARG A 22 -14.20 4.43 10.09
CA ARG A 22 -15.39 3.60 9.85
C ARG A 22 -16.06 3.97 8.54
N ALA A 23 -16.34 5.26 8.31
CA ALA A 23 -16.91 5.73 7.06
C ALA A 23 -16.03 5.37 5.85
N LEU A 24 -14.71 5.44 6.00
CA LEU A 24 -13.76 4.99 4.98
C LEU A 24 -13.90 3.49 4.70
N ASN A 25 -13.93 2.65 5.74
CA ASN A 25 -14.13 1.21 5.56
C ASN A 25 -15.48 0.88 4.91
N ASP A 26 -16.55 1.60 5.26
CA ASP A 26 -17.86 1.43 4.65
C ASP A 26 -17.84 1.78 3.15
N MET A 27 -17.11 2.84 2.77
CA MET A 27 -16.90 3.21 1.36
C MET A 27 -16.07 2.15 0.61
N LEU A 28 -15.02 1.61 1.23
CA LEU A 28 -14.21 0.56 0.64
C LEU A 28 -15.05 -0.70 0.38
N ASP A 29 -15.91 -1.07 1.33
CA ASP A 29 -16.84 -2.21 1.19
C ASP A 29 -17.86 -1.96 0.07
N GLN A 30 -18.43 -0.75 -0.03
CA GLN A 30 -19.32 -0.38 -1.13
C GLN A 30 -18.67 -0.44 -2.52
N MET A 31 -17.35 -0.21 -2.60
CA MET A 31 -16.57 -0.30 -3.84
C MET A 31 -16.01 -1.70 -4.11
N ASP A 32 -16.38 -2.70 -3.30
CA ASP A 32 -15.83 -4.06 -3.34
C ASP A 32 -14.28 -4.09 -3.24
N LEU A 33 -13.70 -3.12 -2.53
CA LEU A 33 -12.27 -3.02 -2.28
C LEU A 33 -11.91 -3.64 -0.94
N ILE A 34 -10.82 -4.40 -0.95
CA ILE A 34 -10.24 -5.04 0.24
C ILE A 34 -8.81 -4.56 0.45
N ASP A 35 -8.40 -4.52 1.73
CA ASP A 35 -6.98 -4.44 2.06
C ASP A 35 -6.34 -5.82 1.84
N ILE A 36 -5.50 -5.92 0.81
CA ILE A 36 -4.92 -7.18 0.37
C ILE A 36 -3.98 -7.74 1.42
N TYR A 37 -3.15 -6.89 2.05
CA TYR A 37 -2.22 -7.31 3.10
C TYR A 37 -2.97 -7.92 4.28
N ARG A 38 -4.02 -7.24 4.77
CA ARG A 38 -4.82 -7.73 5.89
C ARG A 38 -5.58 -9.01 5.55
N THR A 39 -6.01 -9.14 4.29
CA THR A 39 -6.71 -10.35 3.82
C THR A 39 -5.80 -11.57 3.81
N LEU A 40 -4.54 -11.42 3.40
CA LEU A 40 -3.54 -12.50 3.43
C LEU A 40 -2.99 -12.76 4.83
N HIS A 41 -2.96 -11.75 5.70
CA HIS A 41 -2.36 -11.80 7.04
C HIS A 41 -3.33 -11.34 8.15
N PRO A 42 -4.47 -12.02 8.36
CA PRO A 42 -5.55 -11.52 9.21
C PRO A 42 -5.13 -11.33 10.67
N ARG A 43 -4.19 -12.15 11.16
CA ARG A 43 -3.72 -12.15 12.56
C ARG A 43 -2.35 -11.49 12.76
N THR A 44 -1.64 -11.19 11.67
CA THR A 44 -0.31 -10.61 11.77
C THR A 44 -0.39 -9.18 12.27
N THR A 45 0.53 -8.87 13.18
CA THR A 45 0.66 -7.55 13.78
C THR A 45 2.04 -7.01 13.44
N GLU A 46 2.19 -6.60 12.18
CA GLU A 46 3.40 -5.94 11.67
C GLU A 46 3.07 -4.49 11.34
N TYR A 47 4.07 -3.62 11.52
CA TYR A 47 3.94 -2.18 11.38
C TYR A 47 4.92 -1.69 10.33
N ILE A 48 4.52 -0.63 9.61
CA ILE A 48 5.29 -0.08 8.49
C ILE A 48 5.93 1.26 8.87
N PHE A 49 5.37 1.94 9.88
CA PHE A 49 5.77 3.27 10.29
C PHE A 49 5.90 3.39 11.81
N PHE A 50 6.90 4.15 12.27
CA PHE A 50 7.07 4.53 13.66
C PHE A 50 6.97 6.06 13.82
N SER A 51 6.02 6.52 14.63
CA SER A 51 5.88 7.93 14.97
C SER A 51 6.72 8.26 16.20
N ASN A 52 7.83 8.97 16.01
CA ASN A 52 8.69 9.38 17.13
C ASN A 52 7.96 10.33 18.11
N ALA A 53 7.13 11.25 17.59
CA ALA A 53 6.39 12.21 18.40
C ALA A 53 5.37 11.55 19.34
N GLN A 54 4.80 10.42 18.93
CA GLN A 54 3.76 9.72 19.69
C GLN A 54 4.30 8.44 20.36
N GLY A 55 5.52 8.01 20.03
CA GLY A 55 6.08 6.73 20.45
C GLY A 55 5.25 5.52 20.00
N THR A 56 4.57 5.62 18.84
CA THR A 56 3.62 4.60 18.36
C THR A 56 4.09 3.94 17.08
N PHE A 57 3.75 2.66 16.94
CA PHE A 57 3.90 1.93 15.69
C PHE A 57 2.56 1.89 14.98
N SER A 58 2.56 2.07 13.66
CA SER A 58 1.34 1.93 12.88
C SER A 58 1.57 1.40 11.48
N ARG A 59 0.50 0.89 10.87
CA ARG A 59 0.42 0.60 9.45
C ARG A 59 -0.56 1.59 8.82
N ILE A 60 -0.01 2.58 8.12
CA ILE A 60 -0.77 3.65 7.44
C ILE A 60 -0.70 3.54 5.90
N ASP A 61 0.17 2.68 5.41
CA ASP A 61 0.26 2.28 4.01
C ASP A 61 -0.57 1.02 3.74
N HIS A 62 -1.40 1.09 2.69
CA HIS A 62 -2.37 0.07 2.34
C HIS A 62 -2.27 -0.25 0.85
N ILE A 63 -2.28 -1.53 0.51
CA ILE A 63 -2.50 -1.99 -0.86
C ILE A 63 -3.96 -2.46 -0.95
N LEU A 64 -4.77 -1.64 -1.63
CA LEU A 64 -6.18 -1.92 -1.85
C LEU A 64 -6.36 -2.61 -3.20
N GLY A 65 -7.26 -3.57 -3.26
CA GLY A 65 -7.61 -4.23 -4.52
C GLY A 65 -9.02 -4.78 -4.50
N HIS A 66 -9.53 -5.11 -5.68
CA HIS A 66 -10.90 -5.58 -5.84
C HIS A 66 -11.06 -7.01 -5.30
N LYS A 67 -12.13 -7.27 -4.58
CA LYS A 67 -12.44 -8.57 -3.96
C LYS A 67 -12.48 -9.72 -4.98
N ILE A 68 -12.98 -9.47 -6.19
CA ILE A 68 -13.00 -10.46 -7.30
C ILE A 68 -11.57 -10.87 -7.71
N GLY A 69 -10.59 -9.98 -7.56
CA GLY A 69 -9.19 -10.23 -7.92
C GLY A 69 -8.40 -11.03 -6.89
N LEU A 70 -9.03 -11.54 -5.83
CA LEU A 70 -8.35 -12.20 -4.71
C LEU A 70 -7.40 -13.31 -5.15
N ASN A 71 -7.78 -14.09 -6.16
CA ASN A 71 -6.99 -15.20 -6.69
C ASN A 71 -5.70 -14.76 -7.42
N ARG A 72 -5.57 -13.47 -7.76
CA ARG A 72 -4.38 -12.89 -8.41
C ARG A 72 -3.34 -12.50 -7.37
N TYR A 73 -3.72 -12.16 -6.14
CA TYR A 73 -2.81 -11.71 -5.10
C TYR A 73 -2.10 -12.92 -4.47
N GLN A 74 -0.83 -13.13 -4.78
CA GLN A 74 -0.08 -14.28 -4.29
C GLN A 74 0.53 -14.07 -2.92
N LYS A 75 1.24 -12.94 -2.78
CA LYS A 75 2.09 -12.68 -1.63
C LYS A 75 2.17 -11.19 -1.38
N THR A 76 2.19 -10.82 -0.11
CA THR A 76 2.55 -9.48 0.32
C THR A 76 3.71 -9.54 1.30
N GLU A 77 4.62 -8.57 1.22
CA GLU A 77 5.80 -8.49 2.08
C GLU A 77 6.02 -7.04 2.53
N ILE A 78 6.42 -6.86 3.79
CA ILE A 78 6.93 -5.58 4.29
C ILE A 78 8.46 -5.63 4.18
N ILE A 79 9.05 -4.67 3.47
CA ILE A 79 10.48 -4.54 3.27
C ILE A 79 10.95 -3.31 4.07
N PRO A 80 11.72 -3.50 5.16
CA PRO A 80 12.30 -2.40 5.91
C PRO A 80 13.19 -1.53 5.01
N CYS A 81 13.11 -0.22 5.16
CA CYS A 81 13.94 0.74 4.43
C CYS A 81 14.76 1.56 5.43
N ILE A 82 16.06 1.74 5.16
CA ILE A 82 16.96 2.56 6.00
C ILE A 82 16.93 4.04 5.61
N PHE A 83 16.40 4.37 4.43
CA PHE A 83 16.39 5.73 3.87
C PHE A 83 15.11 6.49 4.19
N THR A 84 14.08 5.81 4.70
CA THR A 84 12.76 6.37 4.97
C THR A 84 12.26 5.87 6.32
N ASP A 85 11.45 6.68 6.98
CA ASP A 85 10.70 6.32 8.19
C ASP A 85 9.52 5.38 7.90
N HIS A 86 9.21 5.14 6.63
CA HIS A 86 8.28 4.12 6.15
C HIS A 86 9.03 2.88 5.63
N SER A 87 8.51 1.70 5.96
CA SER A 87 8.85 0.46 5.25
C SER A 87 8.06 0.38 3.94
N THR A 88 8.57 -0.37 2.97
CA THR A 88 7.87 -0.57 1.69
C THR A 88 6.93 -1.77 1.79
N LEU A 89 5.69 -1.62 1.32
CA LEU A 89 4.77 -2.76 1.15
C LEU A 89 4.83 -3.24 -0.30
N LYS A 90 5.17 -4.51 -0.49
CA LYS A 90 5.27 -5.16 -1.80
C LYS A 90 4.13 -6.14 -1.99
N LEU A 91 3.52 -6.15 -3.17
CA LEU A 91 2.53 -7.13 -3.59
C LEU A 91 3.04 -7.88 -4.83
N GLU A 92 2.96 -9.20 -4.78
CA GLU A 92 3.19 -10.09 -5.91
C GLU A 92 1.84 -10.57 -6.47
N CYS A 93 1.63 -10.36 -7.77
CA CYS A 93 0.42 -10.73 -8.48
C CYS A 93 0.70 -11.80 -9.55
N ASN A 94 -0.14 -12.84 -9.57
CA ASN A 94 -0.21 -13.82 -10.64
C ASN A 94 -1.08 -13.29 -11.78
N ASP A 95 -0.46 -12.63 -12.76
CA ASP A 95 -1.16 -12.28 -13.99
C ASP A 95 -1.01 -13.40 -15.01
N LYS A 96 -2.05 -14.23 -15.11
CA LYS A 96 -2.21 -15.19 -16.22
C LYS A 96 -2.58 -14.50 -17.53
N GLU A 97 -3.06 -13.26 -17.46
CA GLU A 97 -3.33 -12.43 -18.62
C GLU A 97 -2.03 -11.82 -19.13
N LYS A 98 -1.65 -12.19 -20.36
CA LYS A 98 -0.77 -11.33 -21.14
C LYS A 98 -1.53 -10.01 -21.29
N PHE A 99 -1.08 -8.95 -20.62
CA PHE A 99 -1.50 -7.61 -21.00
C PHE A 99 -1.13 -7.44 -22.48
N GLY A 100 -2.09 -7.63 -23.37
CA GLY A 100 -1.94 -7.15 -24.74
C GLY A 100 -1.56 -5.68 -24.63
N ARG A 101 -0.59 -5.21 -25.43
CA ARG A 101 -0.15 -3.80 -25.45
C ARG A 101 -1.39 -2.89 -25.40
N ASN A 102 -1.72 -2.37 -24.24
CA ASN A 102 -2.81 -1.44 -24.09
C ASN A 102 -2.23 -0.06 -24.40
N SER A 103 -2.98 0.75 -25.14
CA SER A 103 -2.58 2.11 -25.50
C SER A 103 -2.41 3.04 -24.28
N ASN A 104 -2.76 2.56 -23.08
CA ASN A 104 -2.87 3.34 -21.85
C ASN A 104 -1.72 3.10 -20.86
N THR A 105 -0.65 2.40 -21.25
CA THR A 105 0.58 2.39 -20.44
C THR A 105 1.28 3.75 -20.51
N TRP A 106 1.41 4.42 -19.36
CA TRP A 106 2.25 5.60 -19.22
C TRP A 106 3.72 5.20 -19.37
N LYS A 107 4.29 5.40 -20.56
CA LYS A 107 5.72 5.23 -20.80
C LYS A 107 6.40 6.59 -20.74
N LEU A 108 7.36 6.74 -19.82
CA LEU A 108 8.23 7.91 -19.82
C LEU A 108 8.94 8.01 -21.19
N ARG A 109 8.85 9.17 -21.83
CA ARG A 109 9.56 9.40 -23.10
C ARG A 109 11.06 9.39 -22.81
N THR A 110 11.79 8.48 -23.45
CA THR A 110 13.24 8.32 -23.25
C THR A 110 14.05 9.56 -23.65
N ILE A 111 13.47 10.49 -24.42
CA ILE A 111 14.11 11.78 -24.71
C ILE A 111 14.29 12.65 -23.47
N LEU A 112 13.39 12.52 -22.48
CA LEU A 112 13.48 13.27 -21.22
C LEU A 112 14.67 12.79 -20.38
N LEU A 113 15.04 11.50 -20.48
CA LEU A 113 16.21 10.91 -19.83
C LEU A 113 17.55 11.34 -20.47
N LYS A 114 17.52 12.04 -21.61
CA LYS A 114 18.73 12.63 -22.21
C LYS A 114 19.09 13.99 -21.61
N ASN A 115 18.20 14.59 -20.81
CA ASN A 115 18.45 15.86 -20.17
C ASN A 115 19.17 15.62 -18.83
N ASP A 116 20.40 16.11 -18.72
CA ASP A 116 21.22 15.92 -17.52
C ASP A 116 20.59 16.51 -16.26
N TRP A 117 19.81 17.59 -16.39
CA TRP A 117 19.04 18.15 -15.29
C TRP A 117 17.98 17.16 -14.78
N VAL A 118 17.25 16.52 -15.70
CA VAL A 118 16.24 15.51 -15.35
C VAL A 118 16.89 14.33 -14.64
N ASN A 119 18.08 13.91 -15.08
CA ASN A 119 18.83 12.83 -14.43
C ASN A 119 19.37 13.20 -13.04
N GLN A 120 19.66 14.48 -12.78
CA GLN A 120 20.06 14.95 -11.45
C GLN A 120 18.87 15.01 -10.48
N VAL A 121 17.67 15.27 -10.98
CA VAL A 121 16.44 15.34 -10.16
C VAL A 121 15.85 13.96 -9.87
N ILE A 122 16.00 13.00 -10.79
CA ILE A 122 15.51 11.61 -10.63
C ILE A 122 16.44 10.76 -9.74
N LYS A 123 17.69 11.20 -9.52
CA LYS A 123 18.65 10.55 -8.62
C LYS A 123 18.23 10.66 -7.16
#